data_AF-A0AAV2E4N4-F1
#
_entry.id   AF-A0AAV2E4N4-F1
#
_cell.length_a   1.000
_cell.length_b   1.000
_cell.length_c   1.000
_cell.angle_alpha   90.00
_cell.angle_beta   90.00
_cell.angle_gamma   90.00
#
_symmetry.space_group_name_H-M   'P 1'
#
loop_
_entity.id
_entity.type
_entity.pdbx_description
1 polymer ?
#
loop_
_entity_poly.entity_id
_entity_poly.type
_entity_poly.pdbx_seq_one_letter_code
_entity_poly.pdbx_strand_id
1 'polypeptide(L)'
;MPLLSLALLNQHNDDSAVRVRLLRLWRTMRPDGITIQQFHMLFVDNQGTEIEGLIDTDEIPLFDPFLLNEGKIYRITNFHETFVEELPNGHDIPAYNFRFLDASDLPNAVHNHAYMSDIIGVLVLADPEEALFEDVALLRRKSVLLRMMQGPIVEIVLWDELIDHFDDAIPNDPTPGAVVVFTSVVVHHFNGQPYCVASNATKTYWNLHYPIAHPLLHNLANANLAIDYTFDDALWVSTPCSIPELNLYKNDINNQGRLYICGRQVQNVDVFWSTEKLKYIVRMIVANGVDEVRFIFTTGKFRWIASRIIEESEKEWSNNFRNLLAYLRGNSFKFMVEVGDFNPVTNDFNLVLRKLFK
;
A
#
# COMPACT_ATOMS: atom_id res chain seq x y z
N MET A 1 5.09 -33.87 28.51
CA MET A 1 5.92 -33.13 27.54
C MET A 1 6.14 -31.72 28.08
N PRO A 2 7.39 -31.24 28.25
CA PRO A 2 7.67 -29.89 28.75
C PRO A 2 7.15 -28.82 27.79
N LEU A 3 6.61 -27.72 28.34
CA LEU A 3 6.22 -26.55 27.58
C LEU A 3 7.39 -25.56 27.52
N LEU A 4 7.83 -25.20 26.32
CA LEU A 4 8.92 -24.26 26.06
C LEU A 4 8.40 -22.95 25.47
N SER A 5 9.14 -21.86 25.71
CA SER A 5 9.01 -20.65 24.89
C SER A 5 9.69 -20.86 23.54
N LEU A 6 9.25 -20.12 22.53
CA LEU A 6 9.82 -20.22 21.19
C LEU A 6 11.30 -19.84 21.17
N ALA A 7 11.72 -18.88 22.01
CA ALA A 7 13.12 -18.45 22.13
C ALA A 7 14.07 -19.56 22.63
N LEU A 8 13.54 -20.61 23.27
CA LEU A 8 14.33 -21.74 23.77
C LEU A 8 14.27 -22.96 22.85
N LEU A 9 13.41 -22.94 21.83
CA LEU A 9 13.24 -24.05 20.89
C LEU A 9 14.49 -24.20 20.03
N ASN A 10 15.01 -25.42 19.96
CA ASN A 10 16.11 -25.80 19.09
C ASN A 10 15.95 -27.24 18.58
N GLN A 11 16.84 -27.66 17.68
CA GLN A 11 16.84 -28.98 17.02
C GLN A 11 16.96 -30.19 17.96
N HIS A 12 17.14 -30.00 19.27
CA HIS A 12 17.21 -31.07 20.26
C HIS A 12 15.97 -31.14 21.16
N ASN A 13 14.95 -30.33 20.87
CA ASN A 13 13.73 -30.21 21.66
C ASN A 13 12.53 -30.94 21.04
N ASP A 14 12.76 -32.00 20.26
CA ASP A 14 11.69 -32.71 19.54
C ASP A 14 10.56 -33.17 20.46
N ASP A 15 10.89 -33.68 21.65
CA ASP A 15 9.93 -34.09 22.69
C ASP A 15 9.38 -32.91 23.53
N SER A 16 9.22 -31.74 22.94
CA SER A 16 8.72 -30.54 23.63
C SER A 16 7.39 -30.06 23.04
N ALA A 17 6.70 -29.26 23.84
CA ALA A 17 5.49 -28.57 23.43
C ALA A 17 5.76 -27.06 23.38
N VAL A 18 5.09 -26.36 22.48
CA VAL A 18 5.00 -24.90 22.48
C VAL A 18 3.52 -24.49 22.48
N ARG A 19 3.23 -23.35 23.08
CA ARG A 19 1.88 -22.77 23.08
C ARG A 19 1.95 -21.43 22.37
N VAL A 20 1.26 -21.34 21.25
CA VAL A 20 1.41 -20.24 20.29
C VAL A 20 0.07 -19.80 19.73
N ARG A 21 -0.05 -18.54 19.33
CA ARG A 21 -1.16 -18.07 18.49
C ARG A 21 -0.73 -18.09 17.02
N LEU A 22 -1.59 -18.59 16.14
CA LEU A 22 -1.42 -18.45 14.70
C LEU A 22 -1.78 -17.01 14.30
N LEU A 23 -0.78 -16.19 13.96
CA LEU A 23 -1.00 -14.81 13.53
C LEU A 23 -1.40 -14.71 12.05
N ARG A 24 -0.72 -15.50 11.20
CA ARG A 24 -0.90 -15.47 9.75
C ARG A 24 -0.82 -16.87 9.17
N LEU A 25 -1.67 -17.15 8.18
CA LEU A 25 -1.68 -18.37 7.38
C LEU A 25 -1.81 -17.97 5.91
N TRP A 26 -0.88 -18.43 5.07
CA TRP A 26 -0.92 -18.18 3.63
C TRP A 26 -0.39 -19.37 2.84
N ARG A 27 -0.72 -19.38 1.55
CA ARG A 27 -0.28 -20.40 0.60
C ARG A 27 0.69 -19.80 -0.42
N THR A 28 1.72 -20.56 -0.76
CA THR A 28 2.50 -20.32 -1.97
C THR A 28 1.94 -21.19 -3.08
N MET A 29 1.79 -20.62 -4.27
CA MET A 29 1.30 -21.33 -5.45
C MET A 29 2.48 -21.73 -6.32
N ARG A 30 2.38 -22.88 -6.98
CA ARG A 30 3.31 -23.23 -8.05
C ARG A 30 3.13 -22.27 -9.24
N PRO A 31 4.10 -22.18 -10.16
CA PRO A 31 3.99 -21.33 -11.35
C PRO A 31 2.79 -21.64 -12.26
N ASP A 32 2.14 -22.79 -12.09
CA ASP A 32 0.90 -23.14 -12.78
C ASP A 32 -0.33 -22.34 -12.29
N GLY A 33 -0.21 -21.62 -11.17
CA GLY A 33 -1.27 -20.79 -10.59
C GLY A 33 -2.42 -21.59 -9.96
N ILE A 34 -2.37 -22.92 -9.98
CA ILE A 34 -3.46 -23.81 -9.58
C ILE A 34 -3.05 -24.67 -8.39
N THR A 35 -1.80 -25.14 -8.37
CA THR A 35 -1.33 -26.08 -7.37
C THR A 35 -0.73 -25.33 -6.19
N ILE A 36 -1.22 -25.63 -4.98
CA ILE A 36 -0.58 -25.16 -3.74
C ILE A 36 0.78 -25.85 -3.62
N GLN A 37 1.82 -25.06 -3.42
CA GLN A 37 3.17 -25.55 -3.17
C GLN A 37 3.38 -25.76 -1.67
N GLN A 38 3.15 -24.76 -0.83
CA GLN A 38 3.33 -24.87 0.62
C GLN A 38 2.28 -24.02 1.33
N PHE A 39 1.93 -24.42 2.55
CA PHE A 39 1.32 -23.53 3.53
C PHE A 39 2.40 -22.98 4.44
N HIS A 40 2.36 -21.67 4.63
CA HIS A 40 3.21 -20.95 5.55
C HIS A 40 2.37 -20.38 6.68
N MET A 41 2.95 -20.39 7.87
CA MET A 41 2.32 -19.95 9.09
C MET A 41 3.28 -19.05 9.86
N LEU A 42 2.75 -17.99 10.46
CA LEU A 42 3.49 -17.23 11.45
C LEU A 42 2.84 -17.44 12.82
N PHE A 43 3.62 -17.99 13.75
CA PHE A 43 3.22 -18.21 15.12
C PHE A 43 3.88 -17.19 16.06
N VAL A 44 3.20 -16.87 17.16
CA VAL A 44 3.75 -16.06 18.26
C VAL A 44 3.47 -16.69 19.62
N ASP A 45 4.43 -16.63 20.55
CA ASP A 45 4.23 -17.05 21.93
C ASP A 45 3.85 -15.89 22.87
N ASN A 46 3.68 -16.19 24.16
CA ASN A 46 3.34 -15.19 25.17
C ASN A 46 4.44 -14.15 25.44
N GLN A 47 5.67 -14.39 24.98
CA GLN A 47 6.78 -13.44 25.06
C GLN A 47 6.86 -12.52 23.84
N GLY A 48 5.99 -12.72 22.83
CA GLY A 48 6.05 -11.99 21.57
C GLY A 48 7.15 -12.52 20.64
N THR A 49 7.73 -13.69 20.93
CA THR A 49 8.69 -14.33 20.03
C THR A 49 7.93 -14.94 18.87
N GLU A 50 8.39 -14.71 17.65
CA GLU A 50 7.75 -15.23 16.43
C GLU A 50 8.56 -16.36 15.82
N ILE A 51 7.86 -17.32 15.22
CA ILE A 51 8.49 -18.37 14.41
C ILE A 51 7.63 -18.64 13.18
N GLU A 52 8.29 -18.87 12.04
CA GLU A 52 7.63 -19.33 10.83
C GLU A 52 7.54 -20.86 10.85
N GLY A 53 6.36 -21.38 10.52
CA GLY A 53 6.13 -22.80 10.27
C GLY A 53 5.77 -23.02 8.80
N LEU A 54 6.10 -24.20 8.28
CA LEU A 54 5.76 -24.61 6.92
C LEU A 54 5.09 -25.99 6.93
N ILE A 55 4.18 -26.21 6.00
CA ILE A 55 3.63 -27.52 5.67
C ILE A 55 3.81 -27.71 4.16
N ASP A 56 4.56 -28.75 3.79
CA ASP A 56 4.76 -29.12 2.39
C ASP A 56 3.48 -29.69 1.76
N THR A 57 3.34 -29.57 0.43
CA THR A 57 2.11 -30.00 -0.28
C THR A 57 1.66 -31.41 0.11
N ASP A 58 2.63 -32.33 0.23
CA ASP A 58 2.40 -33.75 0.44
C ASP A 58 1.95 -34.05 1.89
N GLU A 59 2.22 -33.14 2.83
CA GLU A 59 1.87 -33.26 4.24
C GLU A 59 0.55 -32.57 4.58
N ILE A 60 0.01 -31.72 3.68
CA ILE A 60 -1.29 -31.06 3.87
C ILE A 60 -2.39 -32.03 4.32
N PRO A 61 -2.54 -33.24 3.76
CA PRO A 61 -3.59 -34.16 4.20
C PRO A 61 -3.43 -34.67 5.64
N LEU A 62 -2.22 -34.57 6.23
CA LEU A 62 -1.92 -35.00 7.61
C LEU A 62 -2.39 -33.96 8.64
N PHE A 63 -2.43 -32.70 8.24
CA PHE A 63 -2.97 -31.61 9.04
C PHE A 63 -4.40 -31.41 8.59
N ASP A 64 -5.39 -31.78 9.43
CA ASP A 64 -6.80 -31.57 9.10
C ASP A 64 -6.98 -30.14 8.53
N PRO A 65 -7.40 -29.98 7.26
CA PRO A 65 -7.36 -28.70 6.56
C PRO A 65 -8.23 -27.62 7.20
N PHE A 66 -9.05 -27.96 8.20
CA PHE A 66 -9.88 -27.03 8.96
C PHE A 66 -9.35 -26.69 10.36
N LEU A 67 -8.26 -27.30 10.80
CA LEU A 67 -7.77 -27.16 12.19
C LEU A 67 -7.08 -25.81 12.43
N LEU A 68 -6.35 -25.30 11.44
CA LEU A 68 -5.55 -24.09 11.57
C LEU A 68 -6.31 -22.86 11.08
N ASN A 69 -6.60 -21.96 12.02
CA ASN A 69 -7.33 -20.72 11.78
C ASN A 69 -6.56 -19.57 12.44
N GLU A 70 -6.42 -18.46 11.71
CA GLU A 70 -5.78 -17.26 12.22
C GLU A 70 -6.48 -16.75 13.50
N GLY A 71 -5.68 -16.24 14.45
CA GLY A 71 -6.14 -15.76 15.76
C GLY A 71 -6.31 -16.84 16.83
N LYS A 72 -6.39 -18.11 16.45
CA LYS A 72 -6.52 -19.23 17.41
C LYS A 72 -5.20 -19.57 18.08
N ILE A 73 -5.31 -20.13 19.29
CA ILE A 73 -4.16 -20.60 20.07
C ILE A 73 -4.03 -22.10 19.89
N TYR A 74 -2.81 -22.56 19.65
CA TYR A 74 -2.49 -23.95 19.46
C TYR A 74 -1.43 -24.40 20.46
N ARG A 75 -1.52 -25.67 20.82
CA ARG A 75 -0.41 -26.43 21.38
C ARG A 75 0.19 -27.28 20.27
N ILE A 76 1.45 -27.00 19.94
CA ILE A 76 2.21 -27.78 18.95
C ILE A 76 3.17 -28.67 19.73
N THR A 77 3.18 -29.96 19.41
CA THR A 77 4.00 -30.97 20.09
C THR A 77 4.67 -31.89 19.10
N ASN A 78 5.79 -32.48 19.50
CA ASN A 78 6.51 -33.50 18.74
C ASN A 78 6.95 -33.02 17.35
N PHE A 79 8.00 -32.22 17.26
CA PHE A 79 8.40 -31.59 15.99
C PHE A 79 8.92 -32.57 14.92
N HIS A 80 9.11 -33.85 15.26
CA HIS A 80 9.42 -34.91 14.30
C HIS A 80 8.15 -35.48 13.64
N GLU A 81 7.09 -35.70 14.43
CA GLU A 81 5.75 -36.04 13.95
C GLU A 81 4.77 -35.01 14.53
N THR A 82 4.68 -33.85 13.87
CA THR A 82 4.04 -32.66 14.44
C THR A 82 2.57 -32.89 14.71
N PHE A 83 2.18 -32.78 15.98
CA PHE A 83 0.79 -32.77 16.41
C PHE A 83 0.36 -31.36 16.80
N VAL A 84 -0.83 -30.97 16.36
CA VAL A 84 -1.43 -29.66 16.63
C VAL A 84 -2.76 -29.85 17.34
N GLU A 85 -2.95 -29.14 18.45
CA GLU A 85 -4.18 -29.14 19.24
C GLU A 85 -4.66 -27.69 19.41
N GLU A 86 -5.88 -27.37 18.98
CA GLU A 86 -6.49 -26.06 19.28
C GLU A 86 -6.77 -25.97 20.79
N LEU A 87 -6.34 -24.87 21.40
CA LEU A 87 -6.60 -24.53 22.79
C LEU A 87 -7.67 -23.45 22.88
N PRO A 88 -8.34 -23.32 24.05
CA PRO A 88 -9.21 -22.19 24.30
C PRO A 88 -8.50 -20.85 24.09
N ASN A 89 -9.24 -19.87 23.56
CA ASN A 89 -8.75 -18.51 23.39
C ASN A 89 -8.25 -17.93 24.74
N GLY A 90 -7.16 -17.19 24.68
CA GLY A 90 -6.53 -16.55 25.84
C GLY A 90 -6.00 -15.15 25.49
N HIS A 91 -5.86 -14.31 26.51
CA HIS A 91 -5.36 -12.94 26.39
C HIS A 91 -3.86 -12.81 26.72
N ASP A 92 -3.23 -13.90 27.14
CA ASP A 92 -1.84 -13.94 27.59
C ASP A 92 -0.82 -14.04 26.44
N ILE A 93 -1.28 -14.42 25.25
CA ILE A 93 -0.52 -14.34 24.00
C ILE A 93 -1.00 -13.10 23.24
N PRO A 94 -0.12 -12.27 22.67
CA PRO A 94 -0.51 -11.11 21.88
C PRO A 94 -1.37 -11.49 20.68
N ALA A 95 -2.41 -10.72 20.39
CA ALA A 95 -3.29 -10.94 19.24
C ALA A 95 -2.65 -10.52 17.91
N TYR A 96 -1.70 -9.59 18.01
CA TYR A 96 -0.96 -9.03 16.89
C TYR A 96 0.49 -8.83 17.31
N ASN A 97 1.39 -8.99 16.36
CA ASN A 97 2.79 -8.65 16.53
C ASN A 97 3.27 -8.02 15.22
N PHE A 98 3.38 -6.69 15.21
CA PHE A 98 3.69 -5.94 14.01
C PHE A 98 5.13 -5.43 14.04
N ARG A 99 5.83 -5.60 12.92
CA ARG A 99 7.15 -5.02 12.67
C ARG A 99 6.99 -3.87 11.69
N PHE A 100 6.51 -2.74 12.21
CA PHE A 100 6.25 -1.57 11.39
C PHE A 100 7.53 -0.98 10.82
N LEU A 101 7.53 -0.77 9.50
CA LEU A 101 8.58 -0.05 8.80
C LEU A 101 8.45 1.45 9.07
N ASP A 102 9.54 2.07 9.55
CA ASP A 102 9.60 3.52 9.69
C ASP A 102 9.77 4.20 8.31
N ALA A 103 9.24 5.41 8.19
CA ALA A 103 9.41 6.24 7.00
C ALA A 103 10.89 6.50 6.68
N SER A 104 11.76 6.63 7.70
CA SER A 104 13.20 6.81 7.51
C SER A 104 13.89 5.58 6.91
N ASP A 105 13.34 4.40 7.16
CA ASP A 105 13.92 3.11 6.73
C ASP A 105 13.37 2.63 5.39
N LEU A 106 12.30 3.26 4.89
CA LEU A 106 11.68 2.96 3.61
C LEU A 106 12.69 2.90 2.43
N PRO A 107 13.68 3.81 2.30
CA PRO A 107 14.68 3.71 1.24
C PRO A 107 15.60 2.48 1.35
N ASN A 108 15.87 2.03 2.59
CA ASN A 108 16.73 0.86 2.83
C ASN A 108 15.99 -0.45 2.59
N ALA A 109 14.68 -0.48 2.87
CA ALA A 109 13.83 -1.66 2.66
C ALA A 109 13.74 -2.08 1.19
N VAL A 110 13.86 -1.13 0.25
CA VAL A 110 13.85 -1.38 -1.21
C VAL A 110 14.88 -2.42 -1.65
N HIS A 111 16.04 -2.45 -1.00
CA HIS A 111 17.16 -3.31 -1.38
C HIS A 111 17.12 -4.68 -0.70
N ASN A 112 16.08 -4.93 0.11
CA ASN A 112 16.01 -6.09 0.97
C ASN A 112 14.71 -6.87 0.75
N HIS A 113 14.62 -7.52 -0.41
CA HIS A 113 13.49 -8.38 -0.78
C HIS A 113 13.36 -9.65 0.08
N ALA A 114 14.34 -9.93 0.94
CA ALA A 114 14.32 -11.08 1.83
C ALA A 114 13.39 -10.89 3.04
N TYR A 115 12.95 -9.66 3.34
CA TYR A 115 12.10 -9.39 4.49
C TYR A 115 10.84 -8.65 4.08
N MET A 116 9.71 -9.22 4.48
CA MET A 116 8.42 -8.55 4.38
C MET A 116 8.28 -7.56 5.55
N SER A 117 7.66 -6.42 5.28
CA SER A 117 7.46 -5.33 6.24
C SER A 117 5.99 -5.16 6.58
N ASP A 118 5.69 -4.69 7.78
CA ASP A 118 4.35 -4.22 8.10
C ASP A 118 4.30 -2.70 7.94
N ILE A 119 3.23 -2.16 7.38
CA ILE A 119 3.05 -0.72 7.14
C ILE A 119 1.77 -0.28 7.84
N ILE A 120 1.84 0.86 8.53
CA ILE A 120 0.69 1.52 9.12
C ILE A 120 0.59 2.95 8.58
N GLY A 121 -0.63 3.37 8.27
CA GLY A 121 -0.88 4.73 7.83
C GLY A 121 -2.35 5.10 7.82
N VAL A 122 -2.61 6.37 7.58
CA VAL A 122 -3.95 6.88 7.31
C VAL A 122 -4.28 6.58 5.85
N LEU A 123 -5.41 5.92 5.59
CA LEU A 123 -5.92 5.72 4.24
C LEU A 123 -6.10 7.08 3.58
N VAL A 124 -5.48 7.25 2.42
CA VAL A 124 -5.67 8.42 1.57
C VAL A 124 -6.68 8.11 0.48
N LEU A 125 -6.50 6.94 -0.15
CA LEU A 125 -7.24 6.49 -1.31
C LEU A 125 -7.17 4.97 -1.41
N ALA A 126 -8.27 4.31 -1.75
CA ALA A 126 -8.26 3.03 -2.44
C ALA A 126 -8.93 3.17 -3.82
N ASP A 127 -8.18 2.89 -4.90
CA ASP A 127 -8.72 2.94 -6.27
C ASP A 127 -9.85 1.92 -6.49
N PRO A 128 -10.68 2.11 -7.52
CA PRO A 128 -11.44 0.99 -8.07
C PRO A 128 -10.48 -0.12 -8.55
N GLU A 129 -11.01 -1.33 -8.64
CA GLU A 129 -10.31 -2.44 -9.28
C GLU A 129 -10.05 -2.14 -10.77
N GLU A 130 -8.82 -2.38 -11.21
CA GLU A 130 -8.38 -2.31 -12.61
C GLU A 130 -8.16 -3.73 -13.16
N ALA A 131 -8.75 -4.02 -14.31
CA ALA A 131 -8.46 -5.25 -15.06
C ALA A 131 -7.29 -5.00 -16.04
N LEU A 132 -6.22 -5.78 -15.90
CA LEU A 132 -5.04 -5.75 -16.74
C LEU A 132 -4.94 -7.03 -17.56
N PHE A 133 -4.61 -6.91 -18.84
CA PHE A 133 -4.33 -8.05 -19.71
C PHE A 133 -2.81 -8.16 -19.89
N GLU A 134 -2.23 -9.27 -19.44
CA GLU A 134 -0.81 -9.58 -19.62
C GLU A 134 -0.68 -10.94 -20.30
N ASP A 135 -0.14 -10.95 -21.53
CA ASP A 135 -0.04 -12.05 -22.50
C ASP A 135 -1.33 -12.85 -22.78
N VAL A 136 -1.80 -13.61 -21.79
CA VAL A 136 -2.95 -14.53 -21.88
C VAL A 136 -3.81 -14.54 -20.60
N ALA A 137 -3.39 -13.84 -19.55
CA ALA A 137 -4.08 -13.81 -18.26
C ALA A 137 -4.74 -12.45 -18.02
N LEU A 138 -5.96 -12.48 -17.47
CA LEU A 138 -6.60 -11.32 -16.88
C LEU A 138 -6.16 -11.23 -15.43
N LEU A 139 -5.38 -10.20 -15.12
CA LEU A 139 -4.95 -9.89 -13.76
C LEU A 139 -5.80 -8.74 -13.22
N ARG A 140 -6.24 -8.84 -11.97
CA ARG A 140 -6.90 -7.74 -11.28
C ARG A 140 -5.88 -6.99 -10.45
N ARG A 141 -5.90 -5.67 -10.49
CA ARG A 141 -4.99 -4.78 -9.75
C ARG A 141 -5.79 -3.71 -9.02
N LYS A 142 -5.41 -3.41 -7.78
CA LYS A 142 -5.91 -2.25 -7.04
C LYS A 142 -4.77 -1.53 -6.36
N SER A 143 -4.80 -0.20 -6.37
CA SER A 143 -3.79 0.62 -5.67
C SER A 143 -4.40 1.31 -4.47
N VAL A 144 -3.77 1.13 -3.32
CA VAL A 144 -4.15 1.77 -2.05
C VAL A 144 -3.04 2.72 -1.64
N LEU A 145 -3.37 3.97 -1.38
CA LEU A 145 -2.42 4.98 -0.92
C LEU A 145 -2.60 5.19 0.58
N LEU A 146 -1.51 5.04 1.31
CA LEU A 146 -1.44 5.30 2.74
C LEU A 146 -0.48 6.43 3.04
N ARG A 147 -0.88 7.35 3.91
CA ARG A 147 0.04 8.31 4.53
C ARG A 147 0.67 7.67 5.76
N MET A 148 1.97 7.40 5.71
CA MET A 148 2.72 6.90 6.86
C MET A 148 2.78 7.95 7.98
N MET A 149 2.97 7.51 9.22
CA MET A 149 3.15 8.42 10.36
C MET A 149 4.40 9.28 10.16
N GLN A 150 4.22 10.61 10.11
CA GLN A 150 5.31 11.58 9.89
C GLN A 150 6.16 11.31 8.63
N GLY A 151 5.58 10.57 7.67
CA GLY A 151 6.29 10.03 6.52
C GLY A 151 5.62 10.35 5.19
N PRO A 152 6.15 9.80 4.09
CA PRO A 152 5.58 9.99 2.77
C PRO A 152 4.24 9.26 2.63
N ILE A 153 3.54 9.58 1.54
CA ILE A 153 2.47 8.72 1.02
C ILE A 153 3.13 7.55 0.29
N VAL A 154 2.75 6.34 0.64
CA VAL A 154 3.20 5.10 0.02
C VAL A 154 2.04 4.45 -0.72
N GLU A 155 2.30 3.98 -1.94
CA GLU A 155 1.38 3.15 -2.70
C GLU A 155 1.57 1.69 -2.31
N ILE A 156 0.48 0.99 -2.03
CA ILE A 156 0.40 -0.45 -1.82
C ILE A 156 -0.43 -1.02 -2.96
N VAL A 157 0.17 -1.95 -3.72
CA VAL A 157 -0.47 -2.62 -4.85
C VAL A 157 -0.99 -3.98 -4.40
N LEU A 158 -2.28 -4.21 -4.64
CA LEU A 158 -2.99 -5.46 -4.42
C LEU A 158 -3.27 -6.14 -5.76
N TRP A 159 -3.18 -7.47 -5.76
CA TRP A 159 -3.40 -8.31 -6.93
C TRP A 159 -4.45 -9.38 -6.64
N ASP A 160 -5.33 -9.62 -7.60
CA ASP A 160 -6.29 -10.73 -7.62
C ASP A 160 -7.04 -10.92 -6.28
N GLU A 161 -6.96 -12.09 -5.65
CA GLU A 161 -7.69 -12.43 -4.42
C GLU A 161 -7.39 -11.50 -3.23
N LEU A 162 -6.24 -10.81 -3.24
CA LEU A 162 -5.90 -9.84 -2.20
C LEU A 162 -6.76 -8.57 -2.28
N ILE A 163 -7.38 -8.30 -3.43
CA ILE A 163 -8.34 -7.22 -3.61
C ILE A 163 -9.61 -7.53 -2.83
N ASP A 164 -10.13 -8.75 -3.02
CA ASP A 164 -11.33 -9.21 -2.32
C ASP A 164 -11.10 -9.22 -0.80
N HIS A 165 -9.96 -9.76 -0.34
CA HIS A 165 -9.60 -9.74 1.08
C HIS A 165 -9.48 -8.33 1.68
N PHE A 166 -9.02 -7.36 0.89
CA PHE A 166 -8.97 -5.96 1.32
C PHE A 166 -10.36 -5.36 1.40
N ASP A 167 -11.19 -5.56 0.37
CA ASP A 167 -12.53 -5.00 0.27
C ASP A 167 -13.50 -5.58 1.30
N ASP A 168 -13.42 -6.88 1.56
CA ASP A 168 -14.19 -7.57 2.60
C ASP A 168 -13.79 -7.12 4.02
N ALA A 169 -12.55 -6.64 4.20
CA ALA A 169 -12.06 -6.13 5.47
C ALA A 169 -12.46 -4.67 5.74
N ILE A 170 -13.01 -3.96 4.74
CA ILE A 170 -13.43 -2.56 4.91
C ILE A 170 -14.63 -2.52 5.87
N PRO A 171 -14.57 -1.71 6.94
CA PRO A 171 -15.71 -1.53 7.84
C PRO A 171 -16.94 -1.00 7.08
N ASN A 172 -18.13 -1.48 7.43
CA ASN A 172 -19.40 -1.02 6.84
C ASN A 172 -19.63 0.50 6.92
N ASP A 173 -18.97 1.17 7.86
CA ASP A 173 -18.95 2.63 7.99
C ASP A 173 -17.49 3.13 8.03
N PRO A 174 -16.85 3.31 6.86
CA PRO A 174 -15.46 3.72 6.79
C PRO A 174 -15.32 5.16 7.30
N THR A 175 -14.80 5.28 8.51
CA THR A 175 -14.53 6.56 9.18
C THR A 175 -13.56 7.40 8.33
N PRO A 176 -13.75 8.74 8.20
CA PRO A 176 -12.87 9.54 7.39
C PRO A 176 -11.48 9.51 8.01
N GLY A 177 -10.47 9.19 7.20
CA GLY A 177 -9.11 8.97 7.68
C GLY A 177 -8.91 7.68 8.44
N ALA A 178 -9.59 6.59 8.08
CA ALA A 178 -9.32 5.28 8.64
C ALA A 178 -7.81 4.95 8.70
N VAL A 179 -7.35 4.44 9.84
CA VAL A 179 -5.98 3.94 10.00
C VAL A 179 -5.97 2.50 9.54
N VAL A 180 -5.09 2.18 8.58
CA VAL A 180 -4.99 0.85 7.99
C VAL A 180 -3.59 0.31 8.22
N VAL A 181 -3.52 -0.94 8.66
CA VAL A 181 -2.30 -1.73 8.73
C VAL A 181 -2.31 -2.71 7.57
N PHE A 182 -1.22 -2.76 6.81
CA PHE A 182 -0.93 -3.83 5.86
C PHE A 182 0.25 -4.63 6.39
N THR A 183 0.08 -5.93 6.54
CA THR A 183 1.17 -6.80 6.97
C THR A 183 1.92 -7.40 5.78
N SER A 184 3.14 -7.88 6.02
CA SER A 184 3.89 -8.69 5.05
C SER A 184 3.98 -8.11 3.64
N VAL A 185 4.11 -6.80 3.48
CA VAL A 185 4.30 -6.19 2.17
C VAL A 185 5.78 -6.20 1.78
N VAL A 186 6.05 -6.33 0.48
CA VAL A 186 7.41 -6.23 -0.06
C VAL A 186 7.60 -4.81 -0.59
N VAL A 187 8.67 -4.15 -0.15
CA VAL A 187 9.03 -2.81 -0.64
C VAL A 187 9.81 -2.95 -1.93
N HIS A 188 9.32 -2.30 -2.98
CA HIS A 188 9.94 -2.18 -4.29
C HIS A 188 10.26 -0.73 -4.60
N HIS A 189 11.08 -0.50 -5.62
CA HIS A 189 11.25 0.82 -6.20
C HIS A 189 10.81 0.79 -7.66
N PHE A 190 10.11 1.83 -8.06
CA PHE A 190 9.84 2.10 -9.47
C PHE A 190 10.15 3.55 -9.77
N ASN A 191 11.01 3.79 -10.75
CA ASN A 191 11.43 5.12 -11.19
C ASN A 191 11.92 6.05 -10.04
N GLY A 192 12.54 5.48 -9.01
CA GLY A 192 13.07 6.22 -7.86
C GLY A 192 12.01 6.64 -6.84
N GLN A 193 10.85 6.01 -6.83
CA GLN A 193 9.87 6.12 -5.75
C GLN A 193 9.63 4.73 -5.14
N PRO A 194 9.66 4.59 -3.81
CA PRO A 194 9.29 3.35 -3.16
C PRO A 194 7.78 3.14 -3.29
N TYR A 195 7.40 1.89 -3.53
CA TYR A 195 6.03 1.41 -3.45
C TYR A 195 6.05 0.01 -2.86
N CYS A 196 4.90 -0.46 -2.40
CA CYS A 196 4.77 -1.74 -1.75
C CYS A 196 3.88 -2.65 -2.57
N VAL A 197 4.19 -3.93 -2.56
CA VAL A 197 3.38 -4.98 -3.18
C VAL A 197 2.92 -5.90 -2.06
N ALA A 198 1.61 -6.13 -2.00
CA ALA A 198 1.04 -7.12 -1.10
C ALA A 198 1.49 -8.52 -1.52
N SER A 199 1.83 -9.35 -0.54
CA SER A 199 2.12 -10.77 -0.73
C SER A 199 0.91 -11.61 -0.34
N ASN A 200 0.95 -12.91 -0.62
CA ASN A 200 -0.09 -13.84 -0.13
C ASN A 200 -0.18 -13.86 1.41
N ALA A 201 0.87 -13.42 2.11
CA ALA A 201 0.90 -13.28 3.57
C ALA A 201 0.30 -11.95 4.07
N THR A 202 -0.06 -11.04 3.16
CA THR A 202 -0.60 -9.73 3.51
C THR A 202 -2.01 -9.84 4.06
N LYS A 203 -2.22 -9.21 5.20
CA LYS A 203 -3.51 -9.01 5.85
C LYS A 203 -3.70 -7.53 6.08
N THR A 204 -4.96 -7.11 6.11
CA THR A 204 -5.33 -5.72 6.39
C THR A 204 -6.11 -5.63 7.69
N TYR A 205 -5.78 -4.63 8.50
CA TYR A 205 -6.48 -4.35 9.75
C TYR A 205 -6.86 -2.88 9.79
N TRP A 206 -8.12 -2.62 10.10
CA TRP A 206 -8.72 -1.28 10.06
C TRP A 206 -8.98 -0.77 11.47
N ASN A 207 -8.59 0.48 11.72
CA ASN A 207 -8.80 1.21 12.98
C ASN A 207 -8.42 0.40 14.22
N LEU A 208 -7.34 -0.38 14.12
CA LEU A 208 -6.90 -1.23 15.22
C LEU A 208 -6.56 -0.37 16.43
N HIS A 209 -7.13 -0.69 17.59
CA HIS A 209 -6.74 -0.09 18.86
C HIS A 209 -5.38 -0.64 19.31
N TYR A 210 -4.33 -0.23 18.60
CA TYR A 210 -2.94 -0.57 18.85
C TYR A 210 -2.21 0.64 19.43
N PRO A 211 -1.27 0.48 20.38
CA PRO A 211 -0.55 1.61 20.99
C PRO A 211 0.05 2.60 19.99
N ILE A 212 0.64 2.10 18.90
CA ILE A 212 1.25 2.92 17.84
C ILE A 212 0.21 3.58 16.91
N ALA A 213 -1.01 3.05 16.86
CA ALA A 213 -2.11 3.63 16.10
C ALA A 213 -2.79 4.78 16.86
N HIS A 214 -2.65 4.86 18.19
CA HIS A 214 -3.29 5.90 19.00
C HIS A 214 -2.94 7.34 18.58
N PRO A 215 -1.68 7.71 18.29
CA PRO A 215 -1.37 9.06 17.81
C PRO A 215 -2.05 9.37 16.48
N LEU A 216 -2.16 8.39 15.57
CA LEU A 216 -2.85 8.57 14.29
C LEU A 216 -4.36 8.76 14.52
N LEU A 217 -4.99 7.87 15.29
CA LEU A 217 -6.41 7.95 15.65
C LEU A 217 -6.76 9.24 16.41
N HIS A 218 -5.89 9.70 17.30
CA HIS A 218 -6.07 10.94 18.06
C HIS A 218 -5.88 12.19 17.18
N ASN A 219 -4.92 12.20 16.27
CA ASN A 219 -4.74 13.31 15.32
C ASN A 219 -5.93 13.44 14.35
N LEU A 220 -6.53 12.30 13.98
CA LEU A 220 -7.75 12.25 13.17
C LEU A 220 -8.96 12.83 13.90
N ALA A 221 -9.14 12.47 15.18
CA ALA A 221 -10.26 12.97 15.99
C ALA A 221 -10.18 14.49 16.26
N ASN A 222 -8.98 15.07 16.28
CA ASN A 222 -8.77 16.50 16.57
C ASN A 222 -8.69 17.37 15.31
N ALA A 223 -8.36 16.80 14.15
CA ALA A 223 -8.51 17.48 12.88
C ALA A 223 -9.99 17.41 12.49
N ASN A 224 -10.70 18.55 12.50
CA ASN A 224 -12.04 18.69 11.91
C ASN A 224 -12.01 18.44 10.38
N LEU A 225 -11.66 17.22 9.95
CA LEU A 225 -11.80 16.73 8.59
C LEU A 225 -13.26 16.29 8.42
N ALA A 226 -14.19 17.24 8.54
CA ALA A 226 -15.52 17.09 7.98
C ALA A 226 -15.34 17.09 6.46
N ILE A 227 -15.38 15.91 5.86
CA ILE A 227 -15.43 15.74 4.41
C ILE A 227 -16.82 15.19 4.11
N ASP A 228 -17.58 15.94 3.32
CA ASP A 228 -18.93 15.56 2.87
C ASP A 228 -18.83 14.28 2.03
N TYR A 229 -19.61 13.28 2.43
CA TYR A 229 -19.64 11.96 1.83
C TYR A 229 -20.69 11.90 0.74
N THR A 230 -20.24 11.75 -0.51
CA THR A 230 -21.05 11.08 -1.53
C THR A 230 -20.21 10.01 -2.18
N PHE A 231 -20.61 8.76 -1.93
CA PHE A 231 -20.01 7.53 -2.41
C PHE A 231 -20.06 7.47 -3.94
N ASP A 232 -18.90 7.41 -4.59
CA ASP A 232 -18.75 6.89 -5.95
C ASP A 232 -17.33 6.31 -6.12
N ASP A 233 -17.28 5.00 -6.34
CA ASP A 233 -16.24 4.09 -6.86
C ASP A 233 -14.78 4.17 -6.37
N ALA A 234 -14.41 5.11 -5.50
CA ALA A 234 -13.15 5.09 -4.74
C ALA A 234 -13.35 5.72 -3.35
N LEU A 235 -12.77 5.10 -2.32
CA LEU A 235 -12.79 5.61 -0.94
C LEU A 235 -11.73 6.72 -0.81
N TRP A 236 -12.16 7.97 -0.61
CA TRP A 236 -11.26 9.15 -0.54
C TRP A 236 -11.21 9.77 0.86
N VAL A 237 -10.01 10.15 1.32
CA VAL A 237 -9.78 11.03 2.48
C VAL A 237 -9.24 12.41 2.06
N SER A 238 -9.20 12.70 0.77
CA SER A 238 -8.72 13.98 0.24
C SER A 238 -9.80 15.05 0.22
N THR A 239 -9.39 16.31 0.44
CA THR A 239 -10.31 17.46 0.41
C THR A 239 -10.53 17.91 -1.05
N PRO A 240 -11.77 17.94 -1.57
CA PRO A 240 -12.06 18.60 -2.84
C PRO A 240 -11.63 20.07 -2.80
N CYS A 241 -11.03 20.57 -3.87
CA CYS A 241 -10.59 21.95 -3.98
C CYS A 241 -10.79 22.49 -5.40
N SER A 242 -11.09 23.78 -5.47
CA SER A 242 -11.04 24.55 -6.70
C SER A 242 -9.63 25.04 -7.00
N ILE A 243 -9.37 25.43 -8.25
CA ILE A 243 -8.07 26.02 -8.67
C ILE A 243 -7.70 27.28 -7.87
N PRO A 244 -8.61 28.24 -7.62
CA PRO A 244 -8.31 29.41 -6.78
C PRO A 244 -7.89 29.02 -5.37
N GLU A 245 -8.61 28.09 -4.75
CA GLU A 245 -8.29 27.59 -3.41
C GLU A 245 -6.93 26.90 -3.38
N LEU A 246 -6.64 26.06 -4.38
CA LEU A 246 -5.34 25.39 -4.49
C LEU A 246 -4.18 26.40 -4.64
N ASN A 247 -4.41 27.50 -5.38
CA ASN A 247 -3.46 28.60 -5.49
C ASN A 247 -3.25 29.36 -4.17
N LEU A 248 -4.27 29.42 -3.30
CA LEU A 248 -4.11 29.95 -1.94
C LEU A 248 -3.37 28.96 -1.04
N TYR A 249 -3.73 27.69 -1.08
CA TYR A 249 -3.16 26.65 -0.21
C TYR A 249 -1.68 26.43 -0.45
N LYS A 250 -1.22 26.48 -1.71
CA LYS A 250 0.21 26.35 -2.04
C LYS A 250 1.08 27.51 -1.53
N ASN A 251 0.50 28.58 -0.99
CA ASN A 251 1.25 29.71 -0.43
C ASN A 251 1.32 29.64 1.11
N ASP A 252 0.64 28.70 1.73
CA ASP A 252 0.59 28.53 3.18
C ASP A 252 1.38 27.29 3.60
N ILE A 253 2.42 27.51 4.41
CA ILE A 253 3.32 26.47 4.91
C ILE A 253 2.60 25.38 5.71
N ASN A 254 1.46 25.70 6.33
CA ASN A 254 0.67 24.72 7.09
C ASN A 254 0.02 23.66 6.18
N ASN A 255 0.00 23.92 4.87
CA ASN A 255 -0.50 22.98 3.88
C ASN A 255 0.59 22.11 3.26
N GLN A 256 1.87 22.30 3.60
CA GLN A 256 2.93 21.42 3.12
C GLN A 256 2.62 19.96 3.49
N GLY A 257 2.72 19.07 2.51
CA GLY A 257 2.36 17.65 2.62
C GLY A 257 0.86 17.36 2.53
N ARG A 258 -0.04 18.35 2.52
CA ARG A 258 -1.49 18.12 2.39
C ARG A 258 -1.88 17.74 0.98
N LEU A 259 -2.93 16.93 0.88
CA LEU A 259 -3.49 16.43 -0.38
C LEU A 259 -4.81 17.10 -0.70
N TYR A 260 -4.97 17.42 -1.97
CA TYR A 260 -6.20 18.00 -2.50
C TYR A 260 -6.61 17.29 -3.78
N ILE A 261 -7.92 17.20 -4.02
CA ILE A 261 -8.47 16.78 -5.30
C ILE A 261 -9.00 17.98 -6.06
N CYS A 262 -8.55 18.13 -7.30
CA CYS A 262 -9.04 19.14 -8.23
C CYS A 262 -9.55 18.42 -9.49
N GLY A 263 -10.70 18.81 -10.04
CA GLY A 263 -11.21 18.24 -11.29
C GLY A 263 -11.39 19.30 -12.37
N ARG A 264 -10.60 19.27 -13.46
CA ARG A 264 -10.65 20.27 -14.53
C ARG A 264 -10.05 19.78 -15.86
N GLN A 265 -10.37 20.53 -16.92
CA GLN A 265 -9.80 20.34 -18.25
C GLN A 265 -8.33 20.76 -18.27
N VAL A 266 -7.48 19.87 -18.79
CA VAL A 266 -6.07 20.18 -19.02
C VAL A 266 -5.97 21.12 -20.22
N GLN A 267 -5.37 22.28 -20.01
CA GLN A 267 -5.19 23.30 -21.05
C GLN A 267 -3.91 23.08 -21.83
N ASN A 268 -2.83 22.77 -21.13
CA ASN A 268 -1.55 22.53 -21.76
C ASN A 268 -0.76 21.42 -21.05
N VAL A 269 0.08 20.73 -21.82
CA VAL A 269 1.02 19.72 -21.34
C VAL A 269 2.33 19.92 -22.07
N ASP A 270 3.38 20.24 -21.34
CA ASP A 270 4.73 20.37 -21.86
C ASP A 270 5.58 19.24 -21.29
N VAL A 271 6.40 18.61 -22.14
CA VAL A 271 7.31 17.54 -21.73
C VAL A 271 8.73 17.96 -22.09
N PHE A 272 9.63 17.89 -21.12
CA PHE A 272 11.04 18.25 -21.33
C PHE A 272 11.95 17.27 -20.61
N TRP A 273 13.12 17.04 -21.20
CA TRP A 273 14.17 16.23 -20.58
C TRP A 273 14.90 17.03 -19.51
N SER A 274 15.00 16.49 -18.30
CA SER A 274 15.85 17.04 -17.25
C SER A 274 17.19 16.35 -17.26
N THR A 275 18.24 17.10 -17.64
CA THR A 275 19.62 16.61 -17.61
C THR A 275 20.10 16.33 -16.18
N GLU A 276 19.60 17.07 -15.20
CA GLU A 276 19.91 16.89 -13.78
C GLU A 276 19.26 15.64 -13.20
N LYS A 277 17.97 15.41 -13.49
CA LYS A 277 17.23 14.25 -12.95
C LYS A 277 17.32 13.00 -13.81
N LEU A 278 17.92 13.11 -15.00
CA LEU A 278 18.02 12.07 -16.03
C LEU A 278 16.66 11.43 -16.35
N LYS A 279 15.60 12.25 -16.36
CA LYS A 279 14.21 11.83 -16.54
C LYS A 279 13.43 12.89 -17.30
N TYR A 280 12.39 12.46 -18.03
CA TYR A 280 11.40 13.38 -18.58
C TYR A 280 10.54 13.97 -17.45
N ILE A 281 10.43 15.30 -17.47
CA ILE A 281 9.55 16.07 -16.63
C ILE A 281 8.36 16.50 -17.48
N VAL A 282 7.16 16.19 -16.99
CA VAL A 282 5.90 16.65 -17.55
C VAL A 282 5.41 17.81 -16.71
N ARG A 283 5.16 18.94 -17.36
CA ARG A 283 4.49 20.10 -16.81
C ARG A 283 3.08 20.14 -17.39
N MET A 284 2.08 20.09 -16.52
CA MET A 284 0.69 20.17 -16.92
C MET A 284 0.08 21.45 -16.37
N ILE A 285 -0.61 22.20 -17.24
CA ILE A 285 -1.30 23.44 -16.89
C ILE A 285 -2.79 23.17 -16.94
N VAL A 286 -3.44 23.46 -15.82
CA VAL A 286 -4.89 23.30 -15.67
C VAL A 286 -5.43 24.66 -15.25
N ALA A 287 -6.46 25.14 -15.95
CA ALA A 287 -7.00 26.48 -15.71
C ALA A 287 -8.54 26.46 -15.72
N ASN A 288 -9.14 27.42 -15.01
CA ASN A 288 -10.60 27.67 -15.01
C ASN A 288 -10.99 28.88 -15.89
N GLY A 289 -10.07 29.37 -16.73
CA GLY A 289 -10.25 30.57 -17.56
C GLY A 289 -9.75 31.87 -16.93
N VAL A 290 -9.57 31.92 -15.60
CA VAL A 290 -9.06 33.08 -14.85
C VAL A 290 -7.78 32.74 -14.09
N ASP A 291 -7.78 31.58 -13.42
CA ASP A 291 -6.67 31.06 -12.63
C ASP A 291 -6.07 29.82 -13.30
N GLU A 292 -4.75 29.70 -13.23
CA GLU A 292 -4.02 28.51 -13.64
C GLU A 292 -3.25 27.90 -12.48
N VAL A 293 -3.13 26.57 -12.51
CA VAL A 293 -2.25 25.80 -11.65
C VAL A 293 -1.34 24.96 -12.53
N ARG A 294 -0.06 24.90 -12.14
CA ARG A 294 0.97 24.11 -12.82
C ARG A 294 1.33 22.92 -11.96
N PHE A 295 1.20 21.74 -12.53
CA PHE A 295 1.64 20.49 -11.94
C PHE A 295 2.94 20.06 -12.58
N ILE A 296 3.86 19.56 -11.75
CA ILE A 296 5.10 18.96 -12.24
C ILE A 296 5.12 17.50 -11.79
N PHE A 297 5.30 16.60 -12.74
CA PHE A 297 5.52 15.19 -12.43
C PHE A 297 6.56 14.58 -13.37
N THR A 298 7.23 13.54 -12.90
CA THR A 298 8.14 12.75 -13.72
C THR A 298 7.34 11.67 -14.43
N THR A 299 7.72 11.32 -15.66
CA THR A 299 7.06 10.26 -16.44
C THR A 299 6.88 8.99 -15.62
N GLY A 300 7.85 8.61 -14.79
CA GLY A 300 7.77 7.40 -13.98
C GLY A 300 6.60 7.26 -13.00
N LYS A 301 5.84 8.33 -12.70
CA LYS A 301 4.66 8.29 -11.81
C LYS A 301 3.34 7.92 -12.51
N PHE A 302 3.28 7.95 -13.84
CA PHE A 302 2.05 7.70 -14.60
C PHE A 302 2.28 6.63 -15.64
N ARG A 303 2.31 5.36 -15.24
CA ARG A 303 2.78 4.25 -16.06
C ARG A 303 2.17 4.21 -17.48
N TRP A 304 0.89 4.56 -17.65
CA TRP A 304 0.21 4.64 -18.96
C TRP A 304 0.59 5.85 -19.82
N ILE A 305 0.97 6.98 -19.21
CA ILE A 305 1.55 8.14 -19.90
C ILE A 305 3.04 7.85 -20.16
N ALA A 306 3.76 7.34 -19.17
CA ALA A 306 5.20 7.07 -19.18
C ALA A 306 5.63 6.05 -20.23
N SER A 307 4.95 4.90 -20.30
CA SER A 307 5.28 3.83 -21.23
C SER A 307 5.18 4.35 -22.67
N ARG A 308 4.10 5.07 -22.98
CA ARG A 308 3.90 5.72 -24.28
C ARG A 308 4.86 6.87 -24.54
N ILE A 309 5.25 7.65 -23.54
CA ILE A 309 6.23 8.73 -23.71
C ILE A 309 7.64 8.17 -23.95
N ILE A 310 8.04 7.14 -23.22
CA ILE A 310 9.39 6.55 -23.31
C ILE A 310 9.55 5.75 -24.62
N GLU A 311 8.59 4.87 -24.97
CA GLU A 311 8.62 4.09 -26.23
C GLU A 311 8.64 4.97 -27.48
N GLU A 312 8.00 6.13 -27.44
CA GLU A 312 7.88 7.04 -28.59
C GLU A 312 8.94 8.14 -28.59
N SER A 313 9.64 8.37 -27.47
CA SER A 313 10.72 9.37 -27.39
C SER A 313 12.01 8.95 -28.12
N GLU A 314 12.25 7.65 -28.28
CA GLU A 314 13.35 7.11 -29.10
C GLU A 314 13.06 7.20 -30.61
N LYS A 315 11.81 7.49 -31.00
CA LYS A 315 11.36 7.62 -32.40
C LYS A 315 10.84 9.03 -32.65
N GLU A 316 11.75 10.00 -32.75
CA GLU A 316 11.51 11.38 -33.23
C GLU A 316 10.06 11.88 -33.09
N TRP A 317 9.62 12.31 -31.89
CA TRP A 317 8.38 13.09 -31.71
C TRP A 317 7.19 12.58 -32.53
N SER A 318 6.93 11.28 -32.44
CA SER A 318 5.97 10.59 -33.31
C SER A 318 4.57 11.23 -33.27
N ASN A 319 3.78 11.02 -34.32
CA ASN A 319 2.38 11.46 -34.34
C ASN A 319 1.58 10.88 -33.16
N ASN A 320 1.96 9.70 -32.64
CA ASN A 320 1.34 9.11 -31.46
C ASN A 320 1.60 9.94 -30.19
N PHE A 321 2.81 10.45 -30.00
CA PHE A 321 3.15 11.33 -28.89
C PHE A 321 2.38 12.67 -28.97
N ARG A 322 2.29 13.27 -30.16
CA ARG A 322 1.47 14.48 -30.38
C ARG A 322 -0.01 14.21 -30.11
N ASN A 323 -0.52 13.05 -30.54
CA ASN A 323 -1.90 12.64 -30.28
C ASN A 323 -2.16 12.38 -28.79
N LEU A 324 -1.19 11.84 -28.04
CA LEU A 324 -1.29 11.69 -26.60
C LEU A 324 -1.34 13.05 -25.89
N LEU A 325 -0.44 13.98 -26.25
CA LEU A 325 -0.47 15.34 -25.70
C LEU A 325 -1.77 16.05 -26.08
N ALA A 326 -2.25 15.89 -27.31
CA ALA A 326 -3.52 16.43 -27.77
C ALA A 326 -4.75 15.73 -27.16
N TYR A 327 -4.62 14.50 -26.68
CA TYR A 327 -5.66 13.82 -25.91
C TYR A 327 -5.68 14.32 -24.47
N LEU A 328 -4.51 14.48 -23.84
CA LEU A 328 -4.43 15.08 -22.51
C LEU A 328 -5.00 16.50 -22.56
N ARG A 329 -4.56 17.31 -23.52
CA ARG A 329 -5.11 18.65 -23.79
C ARG A 329 -6.57 18.51 -24.24
N GLY A 330 -7.49 19.11 -23.51
CA GLY A 330 -8.91 19.13 -23.90
C GLY A 330 -9.78 18.04 -23.28
N ASN A 331 -9.22 17.04 -22.57
CA ASN A 331 -10.00 16.18 -21.69
C ASN A 331 -10.01 16.74 -20.25
N SER A 332 -11.12 16.49 -19.54
CA SER A 332 -11.22 16.76 -18.11
C SER A 332 -10.73 15.56 -17.33
N PHE A 333 -9.94 15.82 -16.30
CA PHE A 333 -9.44 14.81 -15.39
C PHE A 333 -9.67 15.28 -13.96
N LYS A 334 -9.76 14.34 -13.02
CA LYS A 334 -9.53 14.65 -11.61
C LYS A 334 -8.05 14.42 -11.29
N PHE A 335 -7.47 15.28 -10.48
CA PHE A 335 -6.07 15.28 -10.10
C PHE A 335 -6.02 15.17 -8.58
N MET A 336 -5.19 14.26 -8.08
CA MET A 336 -4.80 14.31 -6.68
C MET A 336 -3.41 14.93 -6.60
N VAL A 337 -3.32 16.01 -5.83
CA VAL A 337 -2.17 16.90 -5.80
C VAL A 337 -1.73 17.05 -4.35
N GLU A 338 -0.42 16.94 -4.12
CA GLU A 338 0.19 17.28 -2.85
C GLU A 338 0.92 18.61 -2.94
N VAL A 339 0.80 19.44 -1.90
CA VAL A 339 1.66 20.61 -1.71
C VAL A 339 3.04 20.10 -1.27
N GLY A 340 3.98 20.06 -2.20
CA GLY A 340 5.36 19.61 -1.99
C GLY A 340 6.24 20.72 -1.40
N ASP A 341 7.54 20.67 -1.70
CA ASP A 341 8.52 21.58 -1.09
C ASP A 341 8.46 23.02 -1.61
N PHE A 342 8.87 23.95 -0.76
CA PHE A 342 8.99 25.37 -1.09
C PHE A 342 10.00 25.60 -2.21
N ASN A 343 9.59 26.36 -3.23
CA ASN A 343 10.44 26.79 -4.32
C ASN A 343 10.87 28.25 -4.10
N PRO A 344 12.14 28.51 -3.76
CA PRO A 344 12.63 29.86 -3.49
C PRO A 344 12.66 30.74 -4.75
N VAL A 345 12.60 30.16 -5.95
CA VAL A 345 12.62 30.92 -7.21
C VAL A 345 11.24 31.48 -7.54
N THR A 346 10.19 30.69 -7.32
CA THR A 346 8.81 31.09 -7.60
C THR A 346 8.10 31.65 -6.37
N ASN A 347 8.72 31.55 -5.19
CA ASN A 347 8.21 32.01 -3.90
C ASN A 347 6.85 31.39 -3.54
N ASP A 348 6.66 30.12 -3.89
CA ASP A 348 5.49 29.30 -3.58
C ASP A 348 5.89 27.83 -3.35
N PHE A 349 4.99 27.01 -2.81
CA PHE A 349 5.23 25.57 -2.69
C PHE A 349 4.91 24.86 -4.01
N ASN A 350 5.74 23.89 -4.40
CA ASN A 350 5.53 23.11 -5.62
C ASN A 350 4.30 22.22 -5.49
N LEU A 351 3.48 22.14 -6.52
CA LEU A 351 2.37 21.19 -6.57
C LEU A 351 2.80 19.89 -7.25
N VAL A 352 2.87 18.82 -6.47
CA VAL A 352 3.28 17.49 -6.92
C VAL A 352 2.04 16.70 -7.30
N LEU A 353 1.89 16.38 -8.58
CA LEU A 353 0.84 15.48 -9.01
C LEU A 353 1.12 14.07 -8.46
N ARG A 354 0.21 13.58 -7.61
CA ARG A 354 0.25 12.24 -7.04
C ARG A 354 -0.58 11.26 -7.85
N LYS A 355 -1.69 11.73 -8.42
CA LYS A 355 -2.55 10.88 -9.25
C LYS A 355 -3.39 11.67 -10.25
N LEU A 356 -3.81 10.97 -11.29
CA LEU A 356 -4.61 11.46 -12.40
C LEU A 356 -5.72 10.43 -12.62
N PHE A 357 -6.97 10.85 -12.44
CA PHE A 357 -8.17 10.06 -12.68
C PHE A 357 -8.81 10.56 -13.96
N LYS A 358 -9.25 9.62 -14.79
CA LYS A 358 -10.03 9.93 -15.98
C LYS A 358 -11.45 10.31 -15.61
#